data_AF-A0A919X5W8-F1
#
_entry.id   AF-A0A919X5W8-F1
#
_cell.length_a   1.000
_cell.length_b   1.000
_cell.length_c   1.000
_cell.angle_alpha   90.00
_cell.angle_beta   90.00
_cell.angle_gamma   90.00
#
_symmetry.space_group_name_H-M   'P 1'
#
loop_
_entity.id
_entity.type
_entity.pdbx_description
1 polymer ?
#
loop_
_entity_poly.entity_id
_entity_poly.type
_entity_poly.pdbx_seq_one_letter_code
_entity_poly.pdbx_strand_id
1 'polypeptide(L)' 'MVCSDYKGQEFYIDQPSISSNNLITAGSTVALLWTKQIIECLDVFRSNTLESWYNYFNTGDSKYFFELMQTLPSNNKN' A
#
# COMPACT_ATOMS: atom_id res chain seq x y z
N MET A 1 -15.86 -10.47 -25.24
CA MET A 1 -15.74 -9.93 -23.87
C MET A 1 -16.59 -10.79 -22.95
N VAL A 2 -16.07 -11.25 -21.81
CA VAL A 2 -16.71 -12.29 -20.97
C VAL A 2 -17.90 -11.74 -20.15
N CYS A 3 -18.12 -10.42 -20.16
CA CYS A 3 -19.26 -9.76 -19.53
C CYS A 3 -19.74 -8.63 -20.45
N SER A 4 -20.96 -8.73 -21.00
CA SER A 4 -21.53 -7.75 -21.93
C SER A 4 -21.88 -6.41 -21.27
N ASP A 5 -22.10 -6.42 -19.95
CA ASP A 5 -22.57 -5.25 -19.21
C ASP A 5 -21.43 -4.42 -18.61
N TYR A 6 -20.19 -4.94 -18.62
CA TYR A 6 -19.03 -4.19 -18.15
C TYR A 6 -18.62 -3.12 -19.17
N LYS A 7 -18.79 -1.85 -18.79
CA LYS A 7 -18.46 -0.67 -19.63
C LYS A 7 -17.19 0.06 -19.18
N GLY A 8 -16.43 -0.51 -18.24
CA GLY A 8 -15.29 0.15 -17.60
C GLY A 8 -13.95 0.02 -18.35
N GLN A 9 -13.92 -0.59 -19.54
CA GLN A 9 -12.66 -0.90 -20.24
C GLN A 9 -11.81 0.35 -20.53
N GLU A 10 -12.43 1.49 -20.84
CA GLU A 10 -11.72 2.75 -21.08
C GLU A 10 -11.04 3.32 -19.83
N PHE A 11 -11.44 2.87 -18.64
CA PHE A 11 -10.83 3.25 -17.36
C PHE A 11 -9.77 2.24 -16.89
N TYR A 12 -9.52 1.17 -17.66
CA TYR A 12 -8.47 0.22 -17.31
C TYR A 12 -7.09 0.88 -17.40
N ILE A 13 -6.31 0.73 -16.34
CA ILE A 13 -4.93 1.20 -16.27
C ILE A 13 -4.07 -0.04 -16.05
N ASP A 14 -3.09 -0.26 -16.93
CA ASP A 14 -2.17 -1.41 -16.84
C ASP A 14 -1.13 -1.18 -15.75
N GLN A 15 -1.58 -1.28 -14.50
CA GLN A 15 -0.76 -1.14 -13.31
C GLN A 15 -1.15 -2.17 -12.25
N PRO A 16 -0.18 -2.61 -11.43
CA PRO A 16 -0.38 -3.71 -10.50
C PRO A 16 -1.37 -3.38 -9.35
N SER A 17 -1.46 -2.10 -8.95
CA SER A 17 -2.45 -1.60 -8.00
C SER A 17 -2.71 -0.11 -8.23
N ILE A 18 -3.98 0.30 -8.24
CA ILE A 18 -4.41 1.68 -8.44
C ILE A 18 -5.31 2.11 -7.28
N SER A 19 -5.02 3.30 -6.74
CA SER A 19 -5.88 4.01 -5.80
C SER A 19 -6.50 5.21 -6.50
N SER A 20 -7.83 5.34 -6.43
CA SER A 20 -8.58 6.48 -6.94
C SER A 20 -9.68 6.86 -5.95
N ASN A 21 -9.49 8.00 -5.27
CA ASN A 21 -10.37 8.46 -4.19
C ASN A 21 -10.56 7.37 -3.11
N ASN A 22 -11.75 6.79 -3.04
CA ASN A 22 -12.12 5.74 -2.06
C ASN A 22 -12.19 4.34 -2.69
N LEU A 23 -11.67 4.16 -3.91
CA LEU A 23 -11.62 2.88 -4.61
C LEU A 23 -10.16 2.47 -4.83
N ILE A 24 -9.80 1.30 -4.34
CA ILE A 24 -8.48 0.71 -4.54
C ILE A 24 -8.66 -0.65 -5.21
N THR A 25 -8.06 -0.83 -6.38
CA THR A 25 -8.10 -2.08 -7.16
C THR A 25 -6.69 -2.60 -7.38
N ALA A 26 -6.51 -3.92 -7.28
CA ALA A 26 -5.22 -4.55 -7.50
C ALA A 26 -5.36 -5.89 -8.22
N GLY A 27 -4.29 -6.33 -8.86
CA GLY A 27 -4.17 -7.70 -9.32
C GLY A 27 -4.09 -8.68 -8.14
N SER A 28 -4.53 -9.92 -8.34
CA SER A 28 -4.63 -10.93 -7.26
C SER A 28 -3.29 -11.31 -6.61
N THR A 29 -2.16 -11.05 -7.29
CA THR A 29 -0.81 -11.35 -6.79
C THR A 29 -0.10 -10.13 -6.18
N VAL A 30 -0.73 -8.95 -6.17
CA VAL A 30 -0.08 -7.68 -5.81
C VAL A 30 -0.46 -7.22 -4.40
N ALA A 31 -0.50 -8.16 -3.45
CA ALA A 31 -0.99 -7.91 -2.10
C ALA A 31 -0.20 -6.82 -1.34
N LEU A 32 1.12 -6.72 -1.54
CA LEU A 32 1.96 -5.77 -0.81
C LEU A 32 1.67 -4.32 -1.18
N LEU A 33 1.73 -3.98 -2.47
CA LEU A 33 1.43 -2.63 -2.94
C LEU A 33 -0.03 -2.24 -2.65
N TRP A 34 -0.95 -3.20 -2.79
CA TRP A 34 -2.36 -3.01 -2.44
C TRP A 34 -2.53 -2.65 -0.96
N THR A 35 -1.87 -3.40 -0.08
CA THR A 35 -1.90 -3.13 1.36
C THR A 35 -1.29 -1.76 1.69
N LYS A 36 -0.20 -1.37 1.02
CA LYS A 36 0.38 -0.02 1.17
C LYS A 36 -0.66 1.06 0.89
N GLN A 37 -1.33 0.97 -0.25
CA GLN A 37 -2.35 1.95 -0.68
C GLN A 37 -3.56 1.98 0.25
N ILE A 38 -3.98 0.83 0.80
CA ILE A 38 -5.06 0.77 1.80
C ILE A 38 -4.64 1.52 3.07
N ILE A 39 -3.45 1.24 3.60
CA ILE A 39 -2.94 1.89 4.82
C ILE A 39 -2.80 3.41 4.61
N GLU A 40 -2.34 3.83 3.42
CA GLU A 40 -2.25 5.23 3.01
C GLU A 40 -3.62 5.91 2.98
N CYS A 41 -4.62 5.27 2.36
CA CYS A 41 -5.99 5.78 2.28
C CYS A 41 -6.66 5.91 3.65
N LEU A 42 -6.38 4.98 4.57
CA LEU A 42 -6.89 5.02 5.93
C LEU A 42 -6.15 6.03 6.83
N ASP A 43 -5.02 6.59 6.38
CA ASP A 43 -4.18 7.55 7.11
C ASP A 43 -3.82 7.09 8.54
N VAL A 44 -3.60 5.79 8.72
CA VAL A 44 -3.31 5.21 10.05
C VAL A 44 -1.82 5.22 10.39
N PHE A 45 -0.95 5.35 9.38
CA PHE A 45 0.51 5.47 9.52
C PHE A 45 0.97 6.84 9.03
N ARG A 46 1.99 7.40 9.70
CA ARG A 46 2.75 8.52 9.13
C ARG A 46 3.42 8.08 7.83
N SER A 47 3.60 9.00 6.90
CA SER A 47 4.15 8.69 5.56
C SER A 47 5.51 7.99 5.63
N ASN A 48 6.40 8.40 6.54
CA ASN A 48 7.71 7.75 6.71
C ASN A 48 7.60 6.34 7.30
N THR A 49 6.67 6.10 8.24
CA THR A 49 6.39 4.77 8.78
C THR A 49 5.90 3.83 7.69
N LEU A 50 4.95 4.30 6.87
CA LEU A 50 4.41 3.50 5.76
C LEU A 50 5.47 3.18 4.70
N GLU A 51 6.34 4.14 4.39
CA GLU A 51 7.41 3.95 3.41
C GLU A 51 8.47 2.95 3.90
N SER A 52 8.93 3.05 5.14
CA SER A 52 9.87 2.07 5.73
C SER A 52 9.23 0.69 5.86
N TRP A 53 7.95 0.61 6.22
CA TRP A 53 7.19 -0.66 6.24
C TRP A 53 7.18 -1.30 4.84
N TYR A 54 6.81 -0.55 3.81
CA TYR A 54 6.76 -1.06 2.44
C TYR A 54 8.13 -1.54 1.96
N ASN A 55 9.17 -0.72 2.16
CA ASN A 55 10.52 -1.05 1.73
C ASN A 55 11.08 -2.29 2.43
N TYR A 56 10.78 -2.49 3.71
CA TYR A 56 11.15 -3.71 4.43
C TYR A 56 10.52 -4.95 3.81
N PHE A 57 9.20 -4.98 3.60
CA PHE A 57 8.51 -6.15 3.03
C PHE A 57 8.79 -6.35 1.54
N ASN A 58 9.11 -5.29 0.80
CA ASN A 58 9.42 -5.37 -0.63
C ASN A 58 10.85 -5.90 -0.90
N THR A 59 11.80 -5.62 0.00
CA THR A 59 13.22 -5.92 -0.23
C THR A 59 13.79 -7.01 0.69
N GLY A 60 13.20 -7.20 1.87
CA GLY A 60 13.77 -8.04 2.93
C GLY A 60 15.02 -7.46 3.60
N ASP A 61 15.43 -6.24 3.26
CA ASP A 61 16.63 -5.61 3.81
C ASP A 61 16.39 -5.12 5.25
N SER A 62 17.19 -5.64 6.19
CA SER A 62 17.12 -5.31 7.61
C SER A 62 17.25 -3.81 7.92
N LYS A 63 17.88 -3.00 7.05
CA LYS A 63 18.00 -1.56 7.29
C LYS A 63 16.62 -0.89 7.40
N TYR A 64 15.66 -1.30 6.57
CA TYR A 64 14.31 -0.72 6.57
C TYR A 64 13.50 -1.13 7.78
N PHE A 65 13.81 -2.27 8.39
CA PHE A 65 13.26 -2.63 9.69
C PHE A 65 13.69 -1.64 10.77
N PHE A 66 14.99 -1.29 10.83
CA PHE A 66 15.48 -0.32 11.80
C PHE A 66 14.92 1.08 11.54
N GLU A 67 14.81 1.51 10.28
CA GLU A 67 14.14 2.76 9.91
C GLU A 67 12.68 2.75 10.39
N LEU A 68 11.93 1.67 10.11
CA LEU A 68 10.54 1.52 10.56
C LEU A 68 10.42 1.70 12.07
N MET A 69 11.25 1.01 12.86
CA MET A 69 11.24 1.12 14.33
C MET A 69 11.51 2.55 14.82
N GLN A 70 12.38 3.30 14.15
CA GLN A 70 12.66 4.70 14.49
C GLN A 70 11.49 5.64 14.18
N THR A 71 10.61 5.27 13.25
CA THR A 71 9.42 6.09 12.94
C THR A 71 8.28 5.93 13.95
N LEU A 72 8.30 4.86 14.75
CA LEU A 72 7.24 4.56 15.71
C LEU A 72 7.30 5.51 16.91
N PRO A 73 6.15 5.80 17.55
CA PRO A 73 6.13 6.59 18.77
C PRO A 73 6.95 5.90 19.88
N SER A 74 7.85 6.63 20.52
CA SER A 74 8.46 6.19 21.77
C SER A 74 7.36 6.05 22.82
N ASN A 75 7.16 4.84 23.35
CA ASN A 75 6.18 4.61 24.41
C ASN A 75 6.73 5.13 25.75
N ASN A 76 6.80 6.45 25.90
CA ASN A 76 7.15 7.11 27.16
C ASN A 76 5.90 7.20 28.06
N LYS A 77 5.29 6.06 28.35
CA LYS A 77 4.33 5.95 29.46
C LYS A 77 5.13 5.64 30.71
N ASN A 78 5.49 6.69 31.45
CA ASN A 78 5.87 6.59 32.85
C ASN A 78 4.65 6.21 33.69
#